data_AF-A0AAU8YY07-F1
#
_entry.id   AF-A0AAU8YY07-F1
#
_cell.length_a   1.000
_cell.length_b   1.000
_cell.length_c   1.000
_cell.angle_alpha   90.00
_cell.angle_beta   90.00
_cell.angle_gamma   90.00
#
_symmetry.space_group_name_H-M   'P 1'
#
loop_
_entity.id
_entity.type
_entity.pdbx_description
1 polymer ?
#
loop_
_entity_poly.entity_id
_entity_poly.type
_entity_poly.pdbx_seq_one_letter_code
_entity_poly.pdbx_strand_id
1 'polypeptide(L)'
;MNAKIERVSKDIQKTKEKINEFQTKLRELEKQKTELENLEIVDAVRGMDISLTDLADLLKAAKAGGATSGQLGPKSTVHDESKKEEIEE
;
A
#
# COMPACT_ATOMS: atom_id res chain seq x y z
N MET A 1 -0.63 28.33 -36.31
CA MET A 1 -1.23 27.47 -35.25
C MET A 1 -2.45 28.18 -34.67
N ASN A 2 -3.48 27.43 -34.26
CA ASN A 2 -4.68 28.00 -33.64
C ASN A 2 -4.41 28.27 -32.16
N ALA A 3 -4.43 29.54 -31.74
CA ALA A 3 -4.13 29.96 -30.36
C ALA A 3 -5.05 29.32 -29.30
N LYS A 4 -6.27 28.94 -29.67
CA LYS A 4 -7.21 28.25 -28.78
C LYS A 4 -6.77 26.81 -28.54
N ILE A 5 -6.26 26.13 -29.57
CA ILE A 5 -5.71 24.77 -29.47
C ILE A 5 -4.46 24.80 -28.58
N GLU A 6 -3.55 25.74 -28.79
CA GLU A 6 -2.31 25.84 -27.99
C GLU A 6 -2.61 26.06 -26.49
N ARG A 7 -3.62 26.87 -26.17
CA ARG A 7 -4.07 27.07 -24.78
C ARG A 7 -4.60 25.77 -24.18
N VAL A 8 -5.47 25.06 -24.90
CA VAL A 8 -6.03 23.78 -24.45
C VAL A 8 -4.90 22.75 -24.26
N SER A 9 -3.94 22.65 -25.19
CA SER A 9 -2.79 21.76 -25.05
C SER A 9 -1.96 22.05 -23.80
N LYS A 10 -1.76 23.34 -23.46
CA LYS A 10 -1.05 23.74 -22.25
C LYS A 10 -1.82 23.37 -20.98
N ASP A 11 -3.14 23.51 -20.98
CA ASP A 11 -3.98 23.16 -19.82
C ASP A 11 -4.06 21.63 -19.63
N ILE A 12 -4.08 20.86 -20.73
CA ILE A 12 -3.95 19.39 -20.68
C ILE A 12 -2.61 19.00 -20.05
N GLN A 13 -1.50 19.60 -20.50
CA GLN A 13 -0.17 19.28 -19.99
C GLN A 13 -0.06 19.55 -18.47
N LYS A 14 -0.53 20.71 -18.01
CA LYS A 14 -0.58 21.03 -16.57
C LYS A 14 -1.46 20.07 -15.78
N THR A 15 -2.57 19.63 -16.37
CA THR A 15 -3.47 18.67 -15.72
C THR A 15 -2.79 17.31 -15.58
N LYS A 16 -2.07 16.85 -16.61
CA LYS A 16 -1.28 15.62 -16.55
C LYS A 16 -0.17 15.68 -15.48
N GLU A 17 0.54 16.80 -15.39
CA GLU A 17 1.54 17.03 -14.33
C GLU A 17 0.92 16.93 -12.94
N LYS A 18 -0.23 17.58 -12.73
CA LYS A 18 -0.96 17.52 -11.45
C LYS A 18 -1.48 16.13 -11.10
N ILE A 19 -1.90 15.35 -12.10
CA ILE A 19 -2.30 13.94 -11.90
C ILE A 19 -1.10 13.14 -11.40
N ASN A 20 0.07 13.28 -12.03
CA ASN A 20 1.28 12.57 -11.61
C ASN A 20 1.72 12.93 -10.18
N GLU A 21 1.62 14.21 -9.81
CA GLU A 21 1.87 14.67 -8.43
C GLU A 21 0.93 13.99 -7.43
N PHE A 22 -0.37 13.97 -7.72
CA PHE A 22 -1.36 13.34 -6.83
C PHE A 22 -1.21 11.82 -6.75
N GLN A 23 -0.90 11.14 -7.85
CA GLN A 23 -0.60 9.71 -7.84
C GLN A 23 0.63 9.39 -6.99
N THR A 24 1.66 10.23 -7.05
CA THR A 24 2.86 10.08 -6.21
C THR A 24 2.53 10.28 -4.74
N LYS A 25 1.75 11.31 -4.41
CA LYS A 25 1.26 11.54 -3.05
C LYS A 25 0.39 10.39 -2.55
N LEU A 26 -0.44 9.80 -3.40
CA LEU A 26 -1.28 8.66 -3.04
C LEU A 26 -0.42 7.46 -2.61
N ARG A 27 0.58 7.07 -3.42
CA ARG A 27 1.49 5.96 -3.08
C ARG A 27 2.23 6.19 -1.76
N GLU A 28 2.65 7.42 -1.49
CA GLU A 28 3.28 7.76 -0.22
C GLU A 28 2.32 7.63 0.97
N LEU A 29 1.07 8.09 0.83
CA LEU A 29 0.06 7.95 1.87
C LEU A 29 -0.30 6.48 2.14
N GLU A 30 -0.39 5.66 1.09
CA GLU A 30 -0.61 4.22 1.22
C GLU A 30 0.55 3.54 1.97
N LYS A 31 1.80 3.90 1.64
CA LYS A 31 2.98 3.42 2.36
C LYS A 31 2.95 3.83 3.84
N GLN A 32 2.66 5.11 4.13
CA GLN A 32 2.56 5.61 5.49
C GLN A 32 1.46 4.90 6.29
N LYS A 33 0.30 4.65 5.67
CA LYS A 33 -0.77 3.86 6.29
C LYS A 33 -0.27 2.47 6.70
N THR A 34 0.38 1.75 5.77
CA THR A 34 0.91 0.41 6.06
C THR A 34 1.98 0.43 7.15
N GLU A 35 2.85 1.43 7.16
CA GLU A 35 3.87 1.59 8.21
C GLU A 35 3.23 1.83 9.59
N LEU A 36 2.19 2.65 9.67
CA LEU A 36 1.43 2.88 10.90
C LEU A 36 0.72 1.62 11.38
N GLU A 37 0.03 0.89 10.49
CA GLU A 37 -0.62 -0.39 10.82
C GLU A 37 0.39 -1.41 11.35
N ASN A 38 1.60 -1.47 10.79
CA ASN A 38 2.67 -2.34 11.28
C ASN A 38 3.17 -1.93 12.67
N LEU A 39 3.29 -0.63 12.93
CA LEU A 39 3.67 -0.12 14.25
C LEU A 39 2.61 -0.45 15.30
N GLU A 40 1.32 -0.30 14.97
CA GLU A 40 0.22 -0.68 15.86
C GLU A 40 0.25 -2.16 16.22
N ILE A 41 0.54 -3.05 15.25
CA ILE A 41 0.70 -4.49 15.52
C ILE A 41 1.84 -4.74 16.51
N VAL A 42 2.99 -4.08 16.30
CA VAL A 42 4.16 -4.25 17.18
C VAL A 42 3.85 -3.75 18.60
N ASP A 43 3.19 -2.61 18.73
CA ASP A 43 2.84 -2.05 20.03
C ASP A 43 1.79 -2.89 20.77
N ALA A 44 0.81 -3.44 20.05
CA ALA A 44 -0.15 -4.40 20.61
C ALA A 44 0.56 -5.63 21.17
N VAL A 45 1.52 -6.21 20.44
CA VAL A 45 2.29 -7.38 20.89
C VAL A 45 3.16 -7.05 22.11
N ARG A 46 3.80 -5.87 22.15
CA ARG A 46 4.59 -5.43 23.31
C ARG A 46 3.73 -5.26 24.56
N GLY A 47 2.49 -4.79 24.41
CA GLY A 47 1.55 -4.62 25.51
C GLY A 47 1.07 -5.93 26.16
N MET A 48 1.27 -7.07 25.50
CA MET A 48 0.87 -8.40 26.00
C MET A 48 1.86 -9.00 27.01
N ASP A 49 2.99 -8.34 27.28
CA ASP A 49 4.03 -8.76 28.23
C ASP A 49 4.43 -10.24 28.08
N ILE A 50 4.61 -10.66 26.82
CA ILE A 50 5.00 -12.02 26.44
C ILE A 50 6.51 -12.10 26.19
N SER A 51 7.16 -13.19 26.59
CA SER A 51 8.58 -13.40 26.31
C SER A 51 8.82 -13.62 24.80
N LEU A 52 10.01 -13.24 24.31
CA LEU A 52 10.36 -13.44 22.90
C LEU A 52 10.30 -14.92 22.47
N THR A 53 10.62 -15.84 23.40
CA THR A 53 10.56 -17.28 23.16
C THR A 53 9.11 -17.75 23.02
N ASP A 54 8.24 -17.34 23.94
CA ASP A 54 6.82 -17.73 23.92
C ASP A 54 6.09 -17.13 22.72
N LEU A 55 6.43 -15.89 22.34
CA LEU A 55 5.93 -15.27 21.12
C LEU A 55 6.35 -16.05 19.88
N ALA A 56 7.62 -16.47 19.80
CA ALA A 56 8.13 -17.25 18.67
C ALA A 56 7.42 -18.61 18.56
N ASP A 57 7.15 -19.27 19.69
CA ASP A 57 6.46 -20.55 19.72
C ASP A 57 4.97 -20.41 19.41
N LEU A 58 4.31 -19.33 19.86
CA LEU A 58 2.95 -18.98 19.49
C LEU A 58 2.81 -18.76 17.98
N LEU A 59 3.74 -18.02 17.36
CA LEU A 59 3.74 -17.78 15.91
C LEU A 59 3.96 -19.08 15.11
N LYS A 60 4.84 -19.97 15.58
CA LYS A 60 5.03 -21.30 14.96
C LYS A 60 3.76 -22.15 15.07
N ALA A 61 3.12 -22.17 16.23
CA ALA A 61 1.87 -22.89 16.46
C ALA A 61 0.72 -22.34 15.60
N ALA A 62 0.61 -21.02 15.46
CA ALA A 62 -0.35 -20.36 14.58
C ALA A 62 -0.11 -20.72 13.11
N LYS A 63 1.15 -20.74 12.66
CA LYS A 63 1.53 -21.15 11.29
C LYS A 63 1.25 -22.64 11.02
N ALA A 64 1.31 -23.48 12.04
CA ALA A 64 0.97 -24.90 11.96
C ALA A 64 -0.56 -25.17 12.03
N GLY A 65 -1.39 -24.13 12.03
CA GLY A 65 -2.86 -24.25 12.01
C GLY A 65 -3.50 -24.37 13.40
N GLY A 66 -2.74 -24.20 14.48
CA GLY A 66 -3.21 -24.43 15.86
C GLY A 66 -3.90 -23.24 16.53
N ALA A 67 -3.85 -22.02 15.96
CA ALA A 67 -4.32 -20.81 16.64
C ALA A 67 -4.81 -19.69 15.70
N THR A 68 -5.53 -20.01 14.62
CA THR A 68 -6.12 -18.95 13.78
C THR A 68 -7.51 -18.59 14.31
N SER A 69 -7.61 -17.50 15.08
CA SER A 69 -8.88 -16.82 15.33
C SER A 69 -9.36 -16.12 14.06
N GLY A 70 -9.67 -16.87 12.98
CA GLY A 70 -10.34 -16.39 11.77
C GLY A 70 -9.68 -15.25 10.97
N GLN A 71 -8.60 -14.64 11.45
CA GLN A 71 -7.99 -13.46 10.86
C GLN A 71 -7.01 -13.91 9.79
N LEU A 72 -7.52 -14.02 8.57
CA LEU A 72 -6.69 -14.11 7.37
C LEU A 72 -5.95 -12.77 7.26
N GLY A 73 -4.66 -12.76 7.60
CA GLY A 73 -3.79 -11.61 7.34
C GLY A 73 -3.87 -11.20 5.86
N PRO A 74 -3.48 -9.97 5.52
CA PRO A 74 -3.49 -9.50 4.13
C PRO A 74 -2.78 -10.53 3.26
N LYS A 75 -3.48 -11.09 2.26
CA LYS A 75 -2.79 -11.87 1.24
C LYS A 75 -1.77 -10.94 0.62
N SER A 76 -0.51 -11.35 0.62
CA SER A 76 0.54 -10.70 -0.15
C SER A 76 0.19 -10.89 -1.62
N THR A 77 -0.71 -10.05 -2.15
CA THR A 77 -0.87 -9.87 -3.57
C THR A 77 0.37 -9.13 -3.99
N VAL A 78 1.36 -9.89 -4.46
CA VAL A 78 2.39 -9.35 -5.33
C VAL A 78 1.63 -8.77 -6.53
N HIS A 79 1.26 -7.50 -6.45
CA HIS A 79 0.79 -6.74 -7.58
C HIS A 79 2.03 -6.53 -8.45
N ASP A 80 2.27 -7.50 -9.31
CA ASP A 80 3.04 -7.30 -10.53
C ASP A 80 2.24 -6.29 -11.36
N GLU A 81 2.51 -5.00 -11.14
CA GLU A 81 2.13 -3.93 -12.07
C GLU A 81 2.97 -4.07 -13.33
N SER A 82 2.75 -5.17 -14.05
CA SER A 82 3.08 -5.32 -15.45
C SER A 82 2.22 -4.33 -16.23
N LYS A 83 2.77 -3.12 -16.33
CA LYS A 83 2.53 -2.08 -17.33
C LYS A 83 1.69 -2.55 -18.52
N LYS A 84 0.41 -2.18 -18.52
CA LYS A 84 -0.39 -1.97 -19.73
C LYS A 84 -1.28 -0.74 -19.53
N GLU A 85 -0.66 0.43 -19.60
CA GLU A 85 -1.36 1.58 -20.17
C GLU A 85 -1.47 1.32 -21.66
N GLU A 86 -2.55 0.66 -22.05
CA GLU A 86 -3.09 0.67 -23.40
C GLU A 86 -4.38 1.49 -23.31
N ILE A 87 -4.21 2.81 -23.33
CA ILE A 87 -5.23 3.84 -23.53
C ILE A 87 -4.55 4.83 -24.48
N GLU A 88 -5.02 5.18 -25.67
CA GLU A 88 -6.04 4.73 -26.61
C GLU A 88 -5.69 5.52 -27.91
N GLU A 89 -6.20 5.06 -29.05
CA GLU A 89 -6.29 5.76 -30.35
C GLU A 89 -5.03 5.98 -31.22
#